data_AF-A0A970ZA62-F1
#
_entry.id   AF-A0A970ZA62-F1
#
_cell.length_a   1.000
_cell.length_b   1.000
_cell.length_c   1.000
_cell.angle_alpha   90.00
_cell.angle_beta   90.00
_cell.angle_gamma   90.00
#
_symmetry.space_group_name_H-M   'P 1'
#
loop_
_entity.id
_entity.type
_entity.pdbx_description
1 polymer ?
#
loop_
_entity_poly.entity_id
_entity_poly.type
_entity_poly.pdbx_seq_one_letter_code
_entity_poly.pdbx_strand_id
1 'polypeptide(L)' 'ENAGVLVESNYFENVKDPYHRGEGSSDPGNLLARNNHLVNSGSGDAGGSVASIPYPYGLDTPSNVKSVVTAGAGTGRI' A
#
# COMPACT_ATOMS: atom_id res chain seq x y z
N GLU A 1 -21.69 1.44 4.08
CA GLU A 1 -20.27 1.57 3.66
C GLU A 1 -19.38 1.19 4.84
N ASN A 2 -18.27 0.48 4.64
CA ASN A 2 -17.20 0.27 5.65
C ASN A 2 -15.90 -0.31 5.04
N ALA A 3 -15.74 -0.23 3.71
CA ALA A 3 -14.49 -0.67 3.10
C ALA A 3 -13.36 0.27 3.54
N GLY A 4 -12.26 -0.31 4.02
CA GLY A 4 -11.07 0.41 4.45
C GLY A 4 -9.83 -0.32 3.97
N VAL A 5 -8.89 0.42 3.39
CA VAL A 5 -7.63 -0.12 2.88
C VAL A 5 -6.47 0.44 3.68
N LEU A 6 -5.66 -0.44 4.27
CA LEU A 6 -4.38 -0.07 4.86
C LEU A 6 -3.27 -0.32 3.82
N VAL A 7 -2.67 0.75 3.30
CA VAL A 7 -1.49 0.71 2.42
C VAL A 7 -0.25 0.87 3.29
N GLU A 8 0.36 -0.24 3.67
CA GLU A 8 1.47 -0.25 4.63
C GLU A 8 2.70 -0.98 4.13
N SER A 9 3.87 -0.35 4.30
CA SER A 9 5.19 -0.95 4.02
C SER A 9 5.37 -1.44 2.60
N ASN A 10 4.87 -0.69 1.62
CA ASN A 10 5.01 -0.98 0.20
C ASN A 10 6.16 -0.18 -0.42
N TYR A 11 6.65 -0.64 -1.58
CA TYR A 11 7.60 0.08 -2.42
C TYR A 11 6.91 0.49 -3.73
N PHE A 12 6.77 1.79 -3.97
CA PHE A 12 6.25 2.33 -5.23
C PHE A 12 7.37 3.01 -6.00
N GLU A 13 7.52 2.66 -7.28
CA GLU A 13 8.56 3.21 -8.16
C GLU A 13 7.97 3.64 -9.50
N ASN A 14 8.21 4.90 -9.88
CA ASN A 14 7.72 5.47 -11.14
C ASN A 14 6.18 5.39 -11.27
N VAL A 15 5.45 5.51 -10.15
CA VAL A 15 3.99 5.46 -10.11
C VAL A 15 3.44 6.86 -9.84
N LYS A 16 2.80 7.45 -10.85
CA LYS A 16 2.23 8.81 -10.74
C LYS A 16 1.21 8.93 -9.61
N ASP A 17 0.34 7.92 -9.49
CA ASP A 17 -0.72 7.88 -8.49
C ASP A 17 -0.73 6.50 -7.80
N PRO A 18 0.02 6.31 -6.70
CA PRO A 18 0.21 4.99 -6.09
C PRO A 18 -1.03 4.46 -5.38
N TYR A 19 -1.93 5.35 -4.92
CA TYR A 19 -3.21 5.02 -4.30
C TYR A 19 -4.11 6.25 -4.27
N HIS A 20 -5.40 6.04 -4.50
CA HIS A 20 -6.43 7.08 -4.46
C HIS A 20 -7.72 6.55 -3.83
N ARG A 21 -8.55 7.45 -3.27
CA ARG A 21 -9.74 7.06 -2.48
C ARG A 21 -11.02 6.97 -3.30
N GLY A 22 -11.04 7.46 -4.53
CA GLY A 22 -12.20 7.39 -5.41
C GLY A 22 -11.75 7.22 -6.85
N GLU A 23 -12.69 6.95 -7.74
CA GLU A 23 -12.45 6.95 -9.18
C GLU A 23 -13.68 7.55 -9.88
N GLY A 24 -13.44 8.44 -10.85
CA GLY A 24 -14.49 9.20 -11.51
C GLY A 24 -15.37 10.00 -10.55
N SER A 25 -16.68 9.72 -10.56
CA SER A 25 -17.68 10.38 -9.70
C SER A 25 -17.96 9.62 -8.40
N SER A 26 -17.13 8.64 -8.04
CA SER A 26 -17.31 7.87 -6.81
C SER A 26 -16.90 8.68 -5.59
N ASP A 27 -17.66 8.56 -4.50
CA ASP A 27 -17.29 9.18 -3.23
C ASP A 27 -15.95 8.61 -2.70
N PRO A 28 -15.14 9.42 -1.98
CA PRO A 28 -13.90 8.93 -1.38
C PRO A 28 -14.16 7.84 -0.33
N GLY A 29 -13.48 6.69 -0.47
CA GLY A 29 -13.42 5.63 0.53
C GLY A 29 -12.45 5.91 1.67
N ASN A 30 -12.32 4.94 2.59
CA ASN A 30 -11.33 5.01 3.67
C ASN A 30 -10.00 4.37 3.23
N LEU A 31 -8.92 5.12 3.34
CA LEU A 31 -7.58 4.64 3.06
C LEU A 31 -6.58 5.22 4.06
N LEU A 32 -5.89 4.34 4.78
CA LEU A 32 -4.77 4.72 5.64
C LEU A 32 -3.48 4.31 4.95
N ALA A 33 -2.61 5.27 4.65
CA ALA A 33 -1.28 5.01 4.12
C ALA A 33 -0.23 5.29 5.20
N ARG A 34 0.66 4.32 5.46
CA ARG A 34 1.76 4.52 6.42
C ARG A 34 3.00 3.71 6.04
N ASN A 35 4.18 4.23 6.39
CA ASN A 35 5.45 3.54 6.21
C ASN A 35 5.72 3.05 4.76
N ASN A 36 5.28 3.75 3.72
CA ASN A 36 5.58 3.34 2.33
C ASN A 36 6.87 3.99 1.83
N HIS A 37 7.61 3.29 0.96
CA HIS A 37 8.78 3.82 0.26
C HIS A 37 8.36 4.28 -1.14
N LEU A 38 8.49 5.57 -1.41
CA LEU A 38 8.10 6.19 -2.67
C LEU A 38 9.35 6.67 -3.41
N VAL A 39 9.62 6.10 -4.59
CA VAL A 39 10.72 6.52 -5.47
C VAL A 39 10.13 7.04 -6.77
N ASN A 40 10.40 8.31 -7.08
CA ASN A 40 9.88 8.97 -8.29
C ASN A 40 8.37 8.71 -8.49
N SER A 41 7.59 8.81 -7.42
CA SER A 41 6.16 8.48 -7.39
C SER A 41 5.37 9.59 -6.71
N GLY A 42 4.07 9.66 -6.98
CA GLY A 42 3.17 10.58 -6.27
C GLY A 42 3.05 10.23 -4.78
N SER A 43 2.52 11.15 -3.98
CA SER A 43 2.25 10.91 -2.55
C SER A 43 1.02 10.03 -2.30
N GLY A 44 0.18 9.85 -3.33
CA GLY A 44 -1.16 9.28 -3.23
C GLY A 44 -2.13 10.16 -2.43
N ASP A 45 -3.37 9.68 -2.29
CA ASP A 45 -4.43 10.28 -1.48
C ASP A 45 -4.91 9.30 -0.41
N ALA A 46 -4.89 9.76 0.84
CA ALA A 46 -5.27 8.98 2.02
C ALA A 46 -6.14 9.82 2.96
N GLY A 47 -7.00 9.17 3.73
CA GLY A 47 -7.96 9.81 4.61
C GLY A 47 -9.04 8.84 5.09
N GLY A 48 -9.77 9.26 6.12
CA GLY A 48 -10.75 8.41 6.80
C GLY A 48 -10.11 7.51 7.85
N SER A 49 -10.77 6.41 8.18
CA SER A 49 -10.30 5.46 9.20
C SER A 49 -10.43 4.02 8.73
N VAL A 50 -9.45 3.19 9.11
CA VAL A 50 -9.42 1.75 8.82
C VAL A 50 -9.52 1.01 10.14
N ALA A 51 -10.35 -0.03 10.19
CA ALA A 51 -10.47 -0.88 11.37
C ALA A 51 -9.12 -1.52 11.75
N SER A 52 -8.96 -1.85 13.02
CA SER A 52 -7.76 -2.56 13.49
C SER A 52 -7.60 -3.91 12.79
N ILE A 53 -6.36 -4.27 12.46
CA ILE A 53 -6.05 -5.58 11.86
C ILE A 53 -6.19 -6.67 12.95
N PRO A 54 -7.05 -7.69 12.75
CA PRO A 54 -7.40 -8.64 13.81
C PRO A 54 -6.37 -9.78 14.00
N TYR A 55 -5.22 -9.68 13.36
CA TYR A 55 -4.15 -10.68 13.41
C TYR A 55 -2.77 -10.00 13.49
N PRO A 56 -1.79 -10.62 14.18
CA PRO A 56 -0.42 -10.13 14.19
C PRO A 56 0.25 -10.38 12.84
N TYR A 57 1.15 -9.49 12.46
CA TYR A 57 2.00 -9.65 11.29
C TYR A 57 3.33 -8.92 11.50
N GLY A 58 4.38 -9.42 10.87
CA GLY A 58 5.66 -8.73 10.74
C GLY A 58 5.72 -7.99 9.41
N LEU A 59 6.53 -6.93 9.36
CA LEU A 59 6.74 -6.16 8.15
C LEU A 59 8.23 -6.04 7.88
N ASP A 60 8.61 -6.25 6.62
CA ASP A 60 9.93 -5.90 6.14
C ASP A 60 10.11 -4.39 6.07
N THR A 61 11.37 -3.96 6.06
CA THR A 61 11.69 -2.54 5.81
C THR A 61 11.23 -2.16 4.40
N PRO A 62 10.43 -1.10 4.22
CA PRO A 62 9.82 -0.75 2.93
C PRO A 62 10.82 -0.60 1.78
N SER A 63 12.01 -0.04 2.04
CA SER A 63 13.06 0.11 1.03
C SER A 63 13.64 -1.22 0.54
N ASN A 64 13.50 -2.29 1.32
CA ASN A 64 14.01 -3.63 0.98
C ASN A 64 12.96 -4.47 0.23
N VAL A 65 11.67 -4.10 0.30
CA VAL A 65 10.55 -4.88 -0.25
C VAL A 65 10.74 -5.19 -1.73
N LYS A 66 11.20 -4.23 -2.55
CA LYS A 66 11.48 -4.48 -3.96
C LYS A 66 12.45 -5.66 -4.15
N SER A 67 13.54 -5.69 -3.39
CA SER A 67 14.54 -6.76 -3.48
C SER A 67 13.99 -8.09 -2.98
N VAL A 68 13.33 -8.09 -1.81
CA VAL A 68 12.71 -9.29 -1.21
C VAL A 68 11.68 -9.92 -2.14
N VAL A 69 10.76 -9.12 -2.68
CA VAL A 69 9.69 -9.59 -3.58
C VAL A 69 10.27 -10.10 -4.90
N THR A 70 11.19 -9.38 -5.52
CA THR A 70 11.81 -9.80 -6.80
C THR A 70 12.58 -11.12 -6.63
N ALA A 71 13.20 -11.33 -5.47
CA ALA A 71 13.90 -12.57 -5.16
C ALA A 71 12.95 -13.72 -4.77
N GLY A 72 11.81 -13.43 -4.13
CA GLY A 72 10.98 -14.41 -3.41
C GLY A 72 9.59 -14.70 -3.99
N ALA A 73 9.05 -13.88 -4.89
CA ALA A 73 7.70 -14.08 -5.46
C ALA A 73 7.72 -14.81 -6.82
N GLY A 74 6.66 -15.57 -7.12
CA GLY A 74 6.47 -16.27 -8.40
C GLY A 74 6.63 -17.79 -8.32
N THR A 75 6.34 -18.48 -9.43
CA THR A 75 6.36 -19.95 -9.49
C THR A 75 7.75 -20.55 -9.26
N GLY A 76 7.82 -21.76 -8.71
CA GLY A 76 9.08 -22.44 -8.42
C GLY A 76 9.81 -21.88 -7.19
N ARG A 77 9.12 -21.00 -6.45
CA ARG A 77 9.45 -20.58 -5.10
C ARG A 77 8.41 -21.24 -4.17
N ILE A 78 8.84 -21.48 -2.93
CA ILE A 78 8.16 -22.25 -1.86
C ILE A 78 6.65 -22.00 -1.72
#